data_AF-A0A432FPV8-F1
#
_entry.id   AF-A0A432FPV8-F1
#
_cell.length_a   1.000
_cell.length_b   1.000
_cell.length_c   1.000
_cell.angle_alpha   90.00
_cell.angle_beta   90.00
_cell.angle_gamma   90.00
#
_symmetry.space_group_name_H-M   'P 1'
#
loop_
_entity.id
_entity.type
_entity.pdbx_description
1 polymer ?
#
loop_
_entity_poly.entity_id
_entity_poly.type
_entity_poly.pdbx_seq_one_letter_code
_entity_poly.pdbx_strand_id
1 'polypeptide(L)'
;MPVKKLEPEVMEKVLQLAEAMRAQGKDKYRLAQALLYLDERNRMLEDLYRKAEHYLRFGMGEHELTELRLAVEKVHEADVEEADDSAMFVKE
;
A
#
# COMPACT_ATOMS: atom_id res chain seq x y z
N MET A 1 -12.03 -16.05 -10.91
CA MET A 1 -12.03 -16.85 -9.67
C MET A 1 -11.55 -15.94 -8.54
N PRO A 2 -12.23 -15.88 -7.38
CA PRO A 2 -11.73 -15.11 -6.25
C PRO A 2 -10.43 -15.74 -5.73
N VAL A 3 -9.37 -14.94 -5.63
CA VAL A 3 -8.10 -15.40 -5.05
C VAL A 3 -8.27 -15.39 -3.54
N LYS A 4 -8.00 -16.52 -2.88
CA LYS A 4 -8.07 -16.61 -1.42
C LYS A 4 -6.94 -15.78 -0.81
N LYS A 5 -7.24 -14.99 0.23
CA LYS A 5 -6.22 -14.33 1.06
C LYS A 5 -5.28 -15.40 1.63
N LEU A 6 -3.98 -15.15 1.56
CA LEU A 6 -2.97 -16.00 2.18
C LEU A 6 -3.02 -15.87 3.69
N GLU A 7 -2.63 -16.93 4.39
CA GLU A 7 -2.43 -16.86 5.85
C GLU A 7 -1.35 -15.81 6.16
N PRO A 8 -1.46 -15.05 7.26
CA PRO A 8 -0.54 -13.94 7.56
C PRO A 8 0.93 -14.34 7.55
N GLU A 9 1.27 -15.50 8.13
CA GLU A 9 2.63 -16.03 8.17
C GLU A 9 3.19 -16.37 6.78
N VAL A 10 2.32 -16.79 5.85
CA VAL A 10 2.71 -17.09 4.47
C VAL A 10 2.92 -15.78 3.72
N MET A 11 2.04 -14.79 3.93
CA MET A 11 2.19 -13.46 3.33
C MET A 11 3.52 -12.82 3.74
N GLU A 12 3.87 -12.87 5.02
CA GLU A 12 5.14 -12.32 5.52
C GLU A 12 6.36 -12.94 4.82
N LYS A 13 6.39 -14.27 4.70
CA LYS A 13 7.47 -14.97 3.98
C LYS A 13 7.55 -14.60 2.50
N VAL A 14 6.40 -14.40 1.86
CA VAL A 14 6.33 -13.97 0.45
C VAL A 14 6.89 -12.56 0.28
N LEU A 15 6.59 -11.63 1.19
CA LEU A 15 7.15 -10.27 1.17
C LEU A 15 8.66 -10.26 1.40
N GLN A 16 9.16 -11.03 2.37
CA GLN A 16 10.60 -11.20 2.61
C GLN A 16 11.32 -11.76 1.38
N LEU A 17 10.71 -12.72 0.67
CA LEU A 17 11.27 -13.24 -0.57
C LEU A 17 11.29 -12.18 -1.68
N ALA A 18 10.25 -11.37 -1.79
CA ALA A 18 10.19 -10.26 -2.76
C ALA A 18 11.31 -9.24 -2.50
N GLU A 19 11.53 -8.85 -1.24
CA GLU A 19 12.65 -7.99 -0.85
C GLU A 19 14.00 -8.60 -1.25
N ALA A 20 14.20 -9.89 -0.95
CA ALA A 20 15.42 -10.61 -1.30
C ALA A 20 15.63 -10.70 -2.83
N MET A 21 14.56 -10.91 -3.61
CA MET A 21 14.61 -10.93 -5.08
C MET A 21 15.09 -9.60 -5.65
N ARG A 22 14.61 -8.47 -5.11
CA ARG A 22 15.07 -7.13 -5.49
C ARG A 22 16.53 -6.92 -5.12
N ALA A 23 16.91 -7.24 -3.88
CA ALA A 23 18.28 -7.08 -3.39
C ALA A 23 19.31 -7.89 -4.19
N GLN A 24 18.92 -9.07 -4.69
CA GLN A 24 19.78 -9.94 -5.51
C GLN A 24 19.74 -9.62 -7.01
N GLY A 25 18.99 -8.61 -7.45
CA GLY A 25 18.80 -8.31 -8.88
C GLY A 25 18.06 -9.41 -9.66
N LYS A 26 17.34 -10.29 -8.96
CA LYS A 26 16.56 -11.41 -9.54
C LYS A 26 15.10 -11.06 -9.79
N ASP A 27 14.75 -9.78 -9.69
CA ASP A 27 13.41 -9.27 -9.93
C ASP A 27 13.16 -8.97 -11.42
N LYS A 28 13.28 -10.01 -12.25
CA LYS A 28 13.05 -9.88 -13.69
C LYS A 28 11.57 -9.53 -13.92
N TYR A 29 11.33 -8.47 -14.67
CA TYR A 29 10.00 -7.88 -14.89
C TYR A 29 9.36 -7.19 -13.66
N ARG A 30 10.14 -6.89 -12.62
CA ARG A 30 9.68 -6.10 -11.45
C ARG A 30 8.49 -6.70 -10.71
N LEU A 31 8.36 -8.03 -10.71
CA LEU A 31 7.28 -8.74 -10.03
C LEU A 31 7.34 -8.54 -8.51
N ALA A 32 8.53 -8.65 -7.93
CA ALA A 32 8.73 -8.46 -6.50
C ALA A 32 8.48 -6.98 -6.11
N GLN A 33 8.94 -6.04 -6.93
CA GLN A 33 8.60 -4.62 -6.76
C GLN A 33 7.08 -4.39 -6.81
N ALA A 34 6.39 -4.94 -7.81
CA ALA A 34 4.94 -4.80 -7.93
C ALA A 34 4.20 -5.39 -6.72
N LEU A 35 4.64 -6.54 -6.22
CA LEU A 35 4.05 -7.17 -5.06
C LEU A 35 4.21 -6.32 -3.79
N LEU A 36 5.42 -5.80 -3.54
CA LEU A 36 5.70 -4.94 -2.39
C LEU A 36 4.90 -3.64 -2.45
N TYR A 37 4.86 -3.01 -3.62
CA TYR A 37 4.05 -1.82 -3.87
C TYR A 37 2.57 -2.07 -3.59
N LEU A 38 2.01 -3.17 -4.12
CA LEU A 38 0.60 -3.51 -3.91
C LEU A 38 0.30 -3.84 -2.44
N ASP A 39 1.21 -4.49 -1.72
CA ASP A 39 1.06 -4.75 -0.28
C ASP A 39 1.03 -3.45 0.53
N GLU A 40 1.99 -2.55 0.28
CA GLU A 40 2.06 -1.24 0.95
C GLU A 40 0.82 -0.39 0.67
N ARG A 41 0.42 -0.29 -0.60
CA ARG A 41 -0.78 0.41 -1.02
C ARG A 41 -2.03 -0.17 -0.36
N ASN A 42 -2.16 -1.49 -0.32
CA ASN A 42 -3.30 -2.14 0.34
C ASN A 42 -3.33 -1.87 1.84
N ARG A 43 -2.19 -1.84 2.53
CA ARG A 43 -2.13 -1.49 3.96
C ARG A 43 -2.62 -0.06 4.22
N MET A 44 -2.23 0.89 3.37
CA MET A 44 -2.71 2.27 3.48
C MET A 44 -4.22 2.38 3.24
N LEU A 45 -4.73 1.67 2.22
CA LEU A 45 -6.17 1.64 1.94
C LEU A 45 -6.97 0.94 3.04
N GLU A 46 -6.44 -0.13 3.64
CA GLU A 46 -7.07 -0.79 4.79
C GLU A 46 -7.12 0.13 6.02
N ASP A 47 -6.06 0.90 6.29
CA ASP A 47 -6.03 1.88 7.38
C ASP A 47 -7.05 3.01 7.16
N LEU A 48 -7.07 3.58 5.95
CA LEU A 48 -8.07 4.58 5.54
C LEU A 48 -9.49 4.04 5.70
N TYR A 49 -9.75 2.81 5.25
CA TYR A 49 -11.05 2.17 5.40
C TYR A 49 -11.47 2.06 6.87
N ARG A 50 -10.58 1.61 7.76
CA ARG A 50 -10.87 1.50 9.20
C ARG A 50 -11.16 2.85 9.84
N LYS A 51 -10.40 3.89 9.50
CA LYS A 51 -10.62 5.26 10.02
C LYS A 51 -11.90 5.87 9.48
N ALA A 52 -12.22 5.64 8.20
CA ALA A 52 -13.49 6.06 7.61
C ALA A 52 -14.67 5.34 8.27
N GLU A 53 -14.58 4.02 8.48
CA GLU A 53 -15.60 3.26 9.19
C GLU A 53 -15.77 3.76 10.63
N HIS A 54 -14.67 4.06 11.33
CA HIS A 54 -14.73 4.58 12.69
C HIS A 54 -15.44 5.94 12.74
N TYR A 55 -15.04 6.87 11.87
CA TYR A 55 -15.67 8.19 11.73
C TYR A 55 -17.17 8.11 11.43
N LEU A 56 -17.57 7.22 10.51
CA LEU A 56 -18.96 7.08 10.10
C LEU A 56 -19.84 6.39 11.17
N ARG A 57 -19.29 5.45 11.94
CA ARG A 57 -20.07 4.64 12.88
C ARG A 57 -20.09 5.14 14.31
N PHE A 58 -18.99 5.72 14.80
CA PHE A 58 -18.82 6.05 16.22
C PHE A 58 -18.86 7.55 16.52
N GLY A 59 -18.95 8.39 15.49
CA GLY A 59 -19.23 9.81 15.61
C GLY A 59 -18.25 10.65 14.80
N MET A 60 -18.80 11.71 14.19
CA MET A 60 -18.05 12.67 13.37
C MET A 60 -17.34 13.71 14.26
N GLY A 61 -16.63 13.24 15.28
CA GLY A 61 -15.85 14.09 16.19
C GLY A 61 -14.63 14.68 15.49
N GLU A 62 -14.10 15.78 16.05
CA GLU A 62 -12.91 16.46 15.52
C GLU A 62 -11.67 15.55 15.53
N HIS A 63 -11.55 14.67 16.52
CA HIS A 63 -10.43 13.73 16.60
C HIS A 63 -10.50 12.69 15.46
N GLU A 64 -11.65 12.06 15.26
CA GLU A 64 -11.87 11.08 14.19
C GLU A 64 -11.75 11.71 12.81
N LEU A 65 -12.23 12.95 12.65
CA LEU A 65 -12.07 13.71 11.42
C LEU A 65 -10.59 13.98 11.11
N THR A 66 -9.80 14.34 12.14
CA THR A 66 -8.36 14.57 12.00
C THR A 66 -7.64 13.30 11.59
N GLU A 67 -7.91 12.18 12.26
CA GLU A 67 -7.35 10.87 11.92
C GLU A 67 -7.69 10.44 10.49
N LEU A 68 -8.93 10.65 10.07
CA LEU A 68 -9.36 10.36 8.70
C LEU A 68 -8.63 11.23 7.68
N ARG A 69 -8.46 12.53 7.95
CA ARG A 69 -7.73 13.45 7.04
C ARG A 69 -6.27 13.04 6.88
N LEU A 70 -5.59 12.70 7.97
CA LEU A 70 -4.20 12.23 7.93
C LEU A 70 -4.06 10.95 7.09
N ALA A 71 -5.02 10.03 7.19
CA ALA A 71 -5.01 8.82 6.38
C ALA A 71 -5.28 9.08 4.88
N VAL A 72 -6.16 10.04 4.56
CA VAL A 72 -6.37 10.47 3.16
C VAL A 72 -5.12 11.14 2.61
N GLU A 73 -4.48 12.01 3.37
CA GLU A 73 -3.25 12.70 2.97
C GLU A 73 -2.13 11.69 2.68
N LYS A 74 -1.94 10.70 3.55
CA LYS A 74 -0.95 9.64 3.35
C LYS A 74 -1.17 8.83 2.05
N VAL A 75 -2.42 8.52 1.71
CA VAL A 75 -2.74 7.85 0.43
C VAL A 75 -2.45 8.78 -0.75
N HIS A 76 -2.78 10.07 -0.61
CA HIS A 76 -2.55 11.06 -1.66
C HIS A 76 -1.05 11.29 -1.93
N GLU A 77 -0.23 11.42 -0.89
CA GLU A 77 1.22 11.57 -1.02
C GLU A 77 1.84 10.38 -1.75
N ALA A 78 1.41 9.15 -1.43
CA ALA A 78 1.88 7.95 -2.12
C ALA A 78 1.52 7.94 -3.62
N ASP A 79 0.32 8.41 -3.99
CA ASP A 79 -0.10 8.53 -5.40
C ASP A 79 0.68 9.63 -6.15
N VAL A 80 1.07 10.72 -5.47
CA VAL A 80 1.85 11.82 -6.06
C VAL A 80 3.30 11.41 -6.28
N GLU A 81 3.94 10.75 -5.31
CA GLU A 81 5.28 10.17 -5.49
C GLU A 81 5.31 9.17 -6.65
N GLU A 82 4.25 8.36 -6.82
CA GLU A 82 4.11 7.44 -7.96
C GLU A 82 4.06 8.15 -9.32
N ALA A 83 3.35 9.27 -9.40
CA ALA A 83 3.22 10.06 -10.64
C ALA A 83 4.57 10.69 -11.04
N ASP A 84 5.34 11.18 -10.07
CA ASP A 84 6.67 11.77 -10.28
C ASP A 84 7.71 10.72 -10.69
N ASP A 85 7.73 9.55 -10.03
CA ASP A 85 8.60 8.43 -10.41
C ASP A 85 8.29 7.94 -11.83
N SER A 86 7.00 7.77 -12.16
CA SER A 86 6.57 7.36 -13.50
C SER A 86 7.00 8.36 -14.58
N ALA A 87 7.02 9.66 -14.28
CA ALA A 87 7.50 10.68 -15.20
C ALA A 87 9.03 10.64 -15.43
N MET A 88 9.82 10.11 -14.48
CA MET A 88 11.26 9.89 -14.66
C MET A 88 11.56 8.70 -15.59
N PHE A 89 10.77 7.63 -15.55
CA PHE A 89 11.02 6.41 -16.34
C PHE A 89 10.60 6.50 -17.82
N VAL A 90 9.99 7.59 -18.27
CA VAL A 90 9.55 7.80 -19.68
C VAL A 90 10.66 8.43 -20.55
N LYS A 91 11.82 8.77 -19.98
CA LYS A 91 12.92 9.48 -20.67
C LYS A 91 14.06 8.62 -21.25
N GLU A 92 13.89 7.30 -21.36
CA GLU A 92 14.91 6.41 -21.98
C GLU A 92 14.58 6.01 -23.42
#